data_AF-A0A5E7VUX3-F1
#
_entry.id   AF-A0A5E7VUX3-F1
#
_cell.length_a   1.000
_cell.length_b   1.000
_cell.length_c   1.000
_cell.angle_alpha   90.00
_cell.angle_beta   90.00
_cell.angle_gamma   90.00
#
_symmetry.space_group_name_H-M   'P 1'
#
loop_
_entity.id
_entity.type
_entity.pdbx_description
1 polymer ?
#
loop_
_entity_poly.entity_id
_entity_poly.type
_entity_poly.pdbx_seq_one_letter_code
_entity_poly.pdbx_strand_id
1 'polypeptide(L)'
;MSDFQPSITGFISPYGDYSRQNTQALSGVSHLWQDFFARALADHSGEALPESLNFPAVDLDSPVEPTVGSDLLAHIVAQRDCEVKDNEVRPPEPLFLPIAEFETDLADKPFPPFPEEAIIAQQQQQDFESAWVRPIVLTAGQPVPQAGPAPQPRALHLPIAEFELHLLDKPFPPFSAEELMEQQQRFDFDTGWARPIVLQNLRIAA
;
A
#
# COMPACT_ATOMS: atom_id res chain seq x y z
N MET A 1 12.13 7.56 -36.23
CA MET A 1 13.43 7.13 -35.65
C MET A 1 13.62 7.96 -34.39
N SER A 2 13.10 7.47 -33.27
CA SER A 2 13.12 8.19 -31.99
C SER A 2 14.20 7.57 -31.13
N ASP A 3 15.31 8.29 -30.98
CA ASP A 3 16.45 7.91 -30.15
C ASP A 3 16.04 7.91 -28.67
N PHE A 4 15.40 6.84 -28.22
CA PHE A 4 15.26 6.55 -26.80
C PHE A 4 16.60 6.01 -26.31
N GLN A 5 17.42 6.90 -25.76
CA GLN A 5 18.62 6.48 -25.04
C GLN A 5 18.19 5.72 -23.77
N PRO A 6 18.71 4.50 -23.53
CA PRO A 6 18.42 3.76 -22.31
C PRO A 6 19.03 4.51 -21.13
N SER A 7 18.19 5.16 -20.33
CA SER A 7 18.62 5.76 -19.06
C SER A 7 18.83 4.66 -18.03
N ILE A 8 20.01 4.66 -17.40
CA ILE A 8 20.34 3.78 -16.29
C ILE A 8 19.33 4.02 -15.16
N THR A 9 18.60 2.97 -14.76
CA THR A 9 17.70 2.99 -13.60
C THR A 9 18.49 3.42 -12.36
N GLY A 10 18.21 4.63 -11.85
CA GLY A 10 18.83 5.17 -10.64
C GLY A 10 19.68 6.44 -10.82
N PHE A 11 19.91 6.93 -12.05
CA PHE A 11 20.59 8.22 -12.26
C PHE A 11 19.59 9.34 -12.55
N ILE A 12 19.45 10.28 -11.61
CA ILE A 12 18.68 11.52 -11.82
C ILE A 12 19.69 12.61 -12.19
N SER A 13 19.62 13.09 -13.44
CA SER A 13 20.41 14.24 -13.90
C SER A 13 19.99 15.49 -13.12
N PRO A 14 20.94 16.25 -12.52
CA PRO A 14 20.61 17.39 -11.67
C PRO A 14 20.12 18.64 -12.43
N TYR A 15 20.18 18.65 -13.78
CA TYR A 15 19.78 19.82 -14.58
C TYR A 15 18.95 19.41 -15.81
N GLY A 16 17.83 20.11 -16.02
CA GLY A 16 17.13 20.21 -17.32
C GLY A 16 16.13 19.12 -17.68
N ASP A 17 16.19 17.94 -17.07
CA ASP A 17 15.41 16.77 -17.53
C ASP A 17 14.15 16.44 -16.70
N TYR A 18 13.87 17.19 -15.64
CA TYR A 18 12.76 16.89 -14.71
C TYR A 18 11.40 16.83 -15.40
N SER A 19 11.06 17.81 -16.25
CA SER A 19 9.76 17.85 -16.93
C SER A 19 9.58 16.69 -17.92
N ARG A 20 10.66 16.30 -18.61
CA ARG A 20 10.68 15.17 -19.53
C ARG A 20 10.54 13.85 -18.79
N GLN A 21 11.30 13.65 -17.70
CA GLN A 21 11.22 12.46 -16.86
C GLN A 21 9.85 12.33 -16.18
N ASN A 22 9.31 13.44 -15.67
CA ASN A 22 7.98 13.46 -15.06
C ASN A 22 6.89 13.08 -16.06
N THR A 23 6.99 13.57 -17.29
CA THR A 23 6.03 13.22 -18.36
C THR A 23 6.18 11.75 -18.77
N GLN A 24 7.41 11.23 -18.88
CA GLN A 24 7.65 9.83 -19.22
C GLN A 24 7.21 8.86 -18.11
N ALA A 25 7.44 9.20 -16.84
CA ALA A 25 7.10 8.35 -15.70
C ALA A 25 5.61 8.45 -15.31
N LEU A 26 5.03 9.65 -15.31
CA LEU A 26 3.69 9.88 -14.78
C LEU A 26 2.58 9.97 -15.84
N SER A 27 2.88 10.18 -17.13
CA SER A 27 1.80 10.26 -18.13
C SER A 27 1.01 8.95 -18.27
N GLY A 28 1.69 7.80 -18.20
CA GLY A 28 1.01 6.49 -18.21
C GLY A 28 0.11 6.29 -17.00
N VAL A 29 0.55 6.74 -15.82
CA VAL A 29 -0.23 6.68 -14.57
C VAL A 29 -1.44 7.61 -14.64
N SER A 30 -1.27 8.82 -15.18
CA SER A 30 -2.38 9.76 -15.37
C SER A 30 -3.47 9.21 -16.29
N HIS A 31 -3.10 8.50 -17.36
CA HIS A 31 -4.08 7.90 -18.27
C HIS A 31 -4.87 6.76 -17.62
N LEU A 32 -4.21 5.91 -16.82
CA LEU A 32 -4.88 4.83 -16.10
C LEU A 32 -5.90 5.35 -15.08
N TRP A 33 -5.56 6.42 -14.36
CA TRP A 33 -6.50 7.06 -13.45
C TRP A 33 -7.65 7.74 -14.19
N GLN A 34 -7.38 8.43 -15.30
CA GLN A 34 -8.42 9.05 -16.12
C GLN A 34 -9.42 8.02 -16.67
N ASP A 35 -8.93 6.88 -17.19
CA ASP A 35 -9.79 5.80 -17.67
C ASP A 35 -10.58 5.14 -16.55
N PHE A 36 -9.98 4.98 -15.36
CA PHE A 36 -10.68 4.49 -14.18
C PHE A 36 -11.80 5.43 -13.75
N PHE A 37 -11.53 6.74 -13.65
CA PHE A 37 -12.55 7.74 -13.30
C PHE A 37 -13.64 7.86 -14.37
N ALA A 38 -13.30 7.77 -15.66
CA ALA A 38 -14.27 7.78 -16.74
C ALA A 38 -15.19 6.55 -16.68
N ARG A 39 -14.65 5.38 -16.37
CA ARG A 39 -15.45 4.15 -16.17
C ARG A 39 -16.33 4.24 -14.94
N ALA A 40 -15.79 4.68 -13.80
CA ALA A 40 -16.58 4.87 -12.57
C ALA A 40 -17.73 5.88 -12.76
N LEU A 41 -17.49 6.97 -13.50
CA LEU A 41 -18.54 7.93 -13.87
C LEU A 41 -19.59 7.32 -14.82
N ALA A 42 -19.16 6.51 -15.79
CA ALA A 42 -20.08 5.82 -16.68
C ALA A 42 -20.95 4.79 -15.93
N ASP A 43 -20.36 4.04 -14.99
CA ASP A 43 -21.07 3.06 -14.17
C ASP A 43 -22.11 3.75 -13.25
N HIS A 44 -21.78 4.90 -12.66
CA HIS A 44 -22.72 5.70 -11.88
C HIS A 44 -23.77 6.43 -12.71
N SER A 45 -23.52 6.68 -14.00
CA SER A 45 -24.53 7.29 -14.89
C SER A 45 -25.67 6.35 -15.26
N GLY A 46 -25.51 5.03 -15.03
CA GLY A 46 -26.54 4.01 -15.25
C GLY A 46 -27.40 3.70 -14.04
N GLU A 47 -27.01 4.15 -12.84
CA GLU A 47 -27.82 3.99 -11.62
C GLU A 47 -28.92 5.05 -11.65
N ALA A 48 -30.14 4.63 -12.01
CA ALA A 48 -31.29 5.51 -12.05
C ALA A 48 -31.39 6.26 -10.72
N LEU A 49 -31.34 7.59 -10.79
CA LEU A 49 -31.66 8.42 -9.64
C LEU A 49 -32.97 7.90 -9.03
N PRO A 50 -33.08 7.84 -7.70
CA PRO A 50 -34.33 7.41 -7.07
C PRO A 50 -35.48 8.19 -7.70
N GLU A 51 -36.61 7.53 -8.00
CA GLU A 51 -37.74 8.13 -8.74
C GLU A 51 -38.18 9.49 -8.15
N SER A 52 -37.93 9.71 -6.86
CA SER A 52 -38.14 10.97 -6.13
C SER A 52 -37.33 12.17 -6.62
N LEU A 53 -36.29 11.97 -7.43
CA LEU A 53 -35.42 13.01 -8.00
C LEU A 53 -35.62 13.17 -9.51
N ASN A 54 -36.56 12.44 -10.11
CA ASN A 54 -36.85 12.51 -11.53
C ASN A 54 -37.88 13.63 -11.81
N PHE A 55 -37.40 14.88 -11.86
CA PHE A 55 -38.24 16.03 -12.19
C PHE A 55 -38.22 16.28 -13.72
N PRO A 56 -39.39 16.40 -14.37
CA PRO A 56 -39.44 16.71 -15.79
C PRO A 56 -38.85 18.10 -16.08
N ALA A 57 -38.23 18.25 -17.25
CA ALA A 57 -37.69 19.53 -17.69
C ALA A 57 -38.80 20.60 -17.75
N VAL A 58 -38.52 21.78 -17.19
CA VAL A 58 -39.49 22.89 -17.15
C VAL A 58 -39.70 23.44 -18.55
N ASP A 59 -40.95 23.50 -18.99
CA ASP A 59 -41.35 24.17 -20.22
C ASP A 59 -41.34 25.70 -20.01
N LEU A 60 -40.40 26.38 -20.68
CA LEU A 60 -40.15 27.81 -20.53
C LEU A 60 -41.15 28.68 -21.32
N ASP A 61 -41.88 28.08 -22.26
CA ASP A 61 -42.81 28.79 -23.16
C ASP A 61 -44.27 28.73 -22.66
N SER A 62 -44.51 28.04 -21.55
CA SER A 62 -45.83 27.93 -20.92
C SER A 62 -46.24 29.25 -20.23
N PRO A 63 -47.50 29.70 -20.39
CA PRO A 63 -48.02 30.89 -19.70
C PRO A 63 -48.31 30.66 -18.20
N VAL A 64 -48.00 29.47 -17.66
CA VAL A 64 -48.25 29.07 -16.27
C VAL A 64 -46.97 29.21 -15.45
N GLU A 65 -47.06 29.71 -14.22
CA GLU A 65 -45.90 29.87 -13.33
C GLU A 65 -45.25 28.50 -13.01
N PRO A 66 -43.92 28.38 -13.14
CA PRO A 66 -43.22 27.11 -12.93
C PRO A 66 -43.25 26.69 -11.45
N THR A 67 -43.93 25.57 -11.17
CA THR A 67 -44.14 25.05 -9.80
C THR A 67 -43.05 24.05 -9.36
N VAL A 68 -42.19 23.60 -10.27
CA VAL A 68 -41.17 22.57 -10.01
C VAL A 68 -40.22 22.97 -8.86
N GLY A 69 -39.89 24.26 -8.74
CA GLY A 69 -39.05 24.77 -7.66
C GLY A 69 -39.71 24.68 -6.28
N SER A 70 -41.02 24.95 -6.17
CA SER A 70 -41.76 24.81 -4.92
C SER A 70 -41.97 23.35 -4.54
N ASP A 71 -42.20 22.47 -5.52
CA ASP A 71 -42.36 21.04 -5.30
C ASP A 71 -41.06 20.40 -4.81
N LEU A 72 -39.93 20.79 -5.40
CA LEU A 72 -38.59 20.37 -4.95
C LEU A 72 -38.31 20.88 -3.53
N LEU A 73 -38.61 22.14 -3.24
CA LEU A 73 -38.44 22.70 -1.90
C LEU A 73 -39.29 21.95 -0.87
N ALA A 74 -40.55 21.65 -1.19
CA ALA A 74 -41.42 20.85 -0.33
C ALA A 74 -40.84 19.45 -0.07
N HIS A 75 -40.26 18.82 -1.09
CA HIS A 75 -39.60 17.52 -0.96
C HIS A 75 -38.35 17.58 -0.06
N ILE A 76 -37.52 18.62 -0.19
CA ILE A 76 -36.35 18.83 0.68
C ILE A 76 -36.78 19.02 2.14
N VAL A 77 -37.83 19.81 2.38
CA VAL A 77 -38.34 20.03 3.74
C VAL A 77 -38.86 18.71 4.32
N ALA A 78 -39.64 17.94 3.56
CA ALA A 78 -40.11 16.63 3.99
C ALA A 78 -38.97 15.67 4.33
N GLN A 79 -37.88 15.65 3.56
CA GLN A 79 -36.69 14.85 3.84
C GLN A 79 -35.95 15.29 5.11
N ARG A 80 -35.92 16.60 5.39
CA ARG A 80 -35.29 17.15 6.61
C ARG A 80 -36.11 16.85 7.86
N ASP A 81 -37.42 16.75 7.71
CA ASP A 81 -38.34 16.40 8.80
C ASP A 81 -38.40 14.88 9.06
N CYS A 82 -37.85 14.05 8.16
CA CYS A 82 -37.71 12.63 8.41
C CYS A 82 -36.70 12.37 9.54
N GLU A 83 -37.14 11.63 10.55
CA GLU A 83 -36.29 11.20 11.65
C GLU A 83 -35.26 10.17 11.16
N VAL A 84 -34.03 10.63 10.88
CA VAL A 84 -32.91 9.76 10.51
C VAL A 84 -32.45 9.02 11.77
N LYS A 85 -32.67 7.71 11.81
CA LYS A 85 -32.16 6.83 12.85
C LYS A 85 -30.96 6.07 12.33
N ASP A 86 -29.88 6.07 13.09
CA ASP A 86 -28.76 5.18 12.86
C ASP A 86 -29.26 3.75 13.05
N ASN A 87 -29.46 3.06 11.93
CA ASN A 87 -29.85 1.66 11.94
C ASN A 87 -28.57 0.83 11.85
N GLU A 88 -28.20 0.17 12.94
CA GLU A 88 -27.08 -0.78 12.93
C GLU A 88 -27.44 -1.96 12.02
N VAL A 89 -27.03 -1.88 10.76
CA VAL A 89 -27.15 -2.99 9.81
C VAL A 89 -26.16 -4.06 10.23
N ARG A 90 -26.59 -4.97 11.10
CA ARG A 90 -25.85 -6.20 11.35
C ARG A 90 -25.92 -7.06 10.07
N PRO A 91 -24.78 -7.54 9.56
CA PRO A 91 -24.79 -8.59 8.56
C PRO A 91 -25.67 -9.73 9.05
N PRO A 92 -26.43 -10.40 8.16
CA PRO A 92 -27.17 -11.58 8.56
C PRO A 92 -26.21 -12.54 9.25
N GLU A 93 -26.66 -13.15 10.35
CA GLU A 93 -25.86 -14.18 11.01
C GLU A 93 -25.45 -15.18 9.94
N PRO A 94 -24.15 -15.44 9.75
CA PRO A 94 -23.70 -16.46 8.83
C PRO A 94 -24.46 -17.74 9.20
N LEU A 95 -25.22 -18.26 8.23
CA LEU A 95 -25.77 -19.61 8.30
C LEU A 95 -24.59 -20.56 8.28
N PHE A 96 -23.90 -20.67 9.41
CA PHE A 96 -23.06 -21.80 9.69
C PHE A 96 -24.04 -22.97 9.74
N LEU A 97 -23.99 -23.79 8.68
CA LEU A 97 -24.30 -25.19 8.85
C LEU A 97 -23.62 -25.64 10.16
N PRO A 98 -24.31 -26.38 11.05
CA PRO A 98 -23.72 -26.86 12.29
C PRO A 98 -22.36 -27.42 11.92
N ILE A 99 -21.31 -26.79 12.48
CA ILE A 99 -19.89 -26.92 12.14
C ILE A 99 -19.74 -28.04 11.12
N ALA A 100 -19.66 -27.71 9.83
CA ALA A 100 -19.30 -28.73 8.86
C ALA A 100 -17.97 -29.28 9.36
N GLU A 101 -18.03 -30.45 10.01
CA GLU A 101 -16.87 -31.19 10.46
C GLU A 101 -16.13 -31.46 9.17
N PHE A 102 -15.17 -30.58 8.87
CA PHE A 102 -14.29 -30.77 7.75
C PHE A 102 -13.65 -32.12 8.04
N GLU A 103 -13.96 -33.13 7.22
CA GLU A 103 -13.30 -34.42 7.30
C GLU A 103 -11.82 -34.16 6.97
N THR A 104 -11.03 -33.85 8.00
CA THR A 104 -9.58 -33.63 7.88
C THR A 104 -8.88 -34.89 7.35
N ASP A 105 -9.55 -36.03 7.46
CA ASP A 105 -9.11 -37.32 6.91
C ASP A 105 -9.32 -37.41 5.39
N LEU A 106 -10.20 -36.58 4.82
CA LEU A 106 -10.43 -36.47 3.37
C LEU A 106 -9.50 -35.44 2.71
N ALA A 107 -8.85 -34.60 3.51
CA ALA A 107 -7.80 -33.70 3.02
C ALA A 107 -6.56 -34.51 2.65
N ASP A 108 -5.92 -34.15 1.53
CA ASP A 108 -4.66 -34.76 1.15
C ASP A 108 -3.65 -34.62 2.29
N LYS A 109 -3.01 -35.75 2.65
CA LYS A 109 -2.00 -35.78 3.71
C LYS A 109 -0.93 -34.72 3.42
N PRO A 110 -0.48 -33.97 4.43
CA PRO A 110 0.54 -32.95 4.23
C PRO A 110 1.78 -33.59 3.60
N PHE A 111 2.32 -32.92 2.57
CA PHE A 111 3.55 -33.37 1.94
C PHE A 111 4.65 -33.54 2.99
N PRO A 112 5.48 -34.60 2.89
CA PRO A 112 6.60 -34.78 3.79
C PRO A 112 7.53 -33.56 3.75
N PRO A 113 8.21 -33.24 4.86
CA PRO A 113 9.19 -32.16 4.88
C PRO A 113 10.29 -32.44 3.85
N PHE A 114 10.88 -31.36 3.30
CA PHE A 114 12.00 -31.50 2.38
C PHE A 114 13.16 -32.24 3.07
N PRO A 115 13.88 -33.11 2.34
CA PRO A 115 15.09 -33.73 2.87
C PRO A 115 16.12 -32.64 3.21
N GLU A 116 16.89 -32.85 4.27
CA GLU A 116 17.88 -31.87 4.76
C GLU A 116 18.87 -31.44 3.67
N GLU A 117 19.25 -32.35 2.78
CA GLU A 117 20.14 -32.09 1.64
C GLU A 117 19.55 -31.05 0.66
N ALA A 118 18.25 -31.10 0.40
CA ALA A 118 17.58 -30.14 -0.49
C ALA A 118 17.48 -28.75 0.16
N ILE A 119 17.28 -28.70 1.48
CA ILE A 119 17.25 -27.45 2.24
C ILE A 119 18.64 -26.78 2.21
N ILE A 120 19.71 -27.55 2.40
CA ILE A 120 21.09 -27.05 2.36
C ILE A 120 21.44 -26.54 0.96
N ALA A 121 21.11 -27.29 -0.09
CA ALA A 121 21.32 -26.85 -1.47
C ALA A 121 20.57 -25.54 -1.80
N GLN A 122 19.34 -25.39 -1.28
CA GLN A 122 18.56 -24.18 -1.46
C GLN A 122 19.16 -22.98 -0.69
N GLN A 123 19.65 -23.20 0.53
CA GLN A 123 20.33 -22.17 1.32
C GLN A 123 21.62 -21.70 0.63
N GLN A 124 22.40 -22.63 0.05
CA GLN A 124 23.60 -22.28 -0.71
C GLN A 124 23.30 -21.44 -1.96
N GLN A 125 22.14 -21.62 -2.59
CA GLN A 125 21.71 -20.77 -3.72
C GLN A 125 21.25 -19.38 -3.27
N GLN A 126 20.83 -19.23 -2.01
CA GLN A 126 20.39 -17.97 -1.41
C GLN A 126 21.52 -17.22 -0.68
N ASP A 127 22.64 -17.88 -0.43
CA ASP A 127 23.89 -17.25 0.03
C ASP A 127 24.47 -16.39 -1.11
N PHE A 128 23.99 -15.16 -1.22
CA PHE A 128 24.64 -14.11 -2.00
C PHE A 128 25.26 -13.07 -1.06
N GLU A 129 26.47 -12.63 -1.39
CA GLU A 129 27.16 -11.59 -0.63
C GLU A 129 26.44 -10.25 -0.82
N SER A 130 25.62 -9.85 0.16
CA SER A 130 24.98 -8.52 0.20
C SER A 130 25.93 -7.42 0.69
N ALA A 131 27.20 -7.75 0.94
CA ALA A 131 28.20 -6.77 1.34
C ALA A 131 28.45 -5.83 0.16
N TRP A 132 28.40 -4.52 0.42
CA TRP A 132 28.77 -3.51 -0.55
C TRP A 132 30.25 -3.65 -0.90
N VAL A 133 30.55 -4.39 -1.96
CA VAL A 133 31.89 -4.46 -2.55
C VAL A 133 32.12 -3.14 -3.28
N ARG A 134 33.11 -2.36 -2.81
CA ARG A 134 33.53 -1.15 -3.52
C ARG A 134 34.00 -1.57 -4.92
N PRO A 135 33.49 -0.98 -6.01
CA PRO A 135 33.94 -1.35 -7.34
C PRO A 135 35.45 -1.09 -7.49
N ILE A 136 36.23 -2.16 -7.63
CA ILE A 136 37.70 -2.14 -7.80
C ILE A 136 38.11 -1.62 -9.20
N VAL A 137 37.16 -1.11 -10.00
CA VAL A 137 37.38 -0.73 -11.40
C VAL A 137 38.43 0.40 -11.54
N LEU A 138 38.72 1.15 -10.47
CA LEU A 138 39.72 2.23 -10.51
C LEU A 138 41.12 1.85 -9.99
N THR A 139 41.32 0.65 -9.43
CA THR A 139 42.61 0.29 -8.76
C THR A 139 43.07 -1.14 -9.03
N ALA A 140 42.93 -1.64 -10.25
CA ALA A 140 43.57 -2.89 -10.65
C ALA A 140 45.11 -2.72 -10.65
N GLY A 141 45.81 -3.38 -9.71
CA GLY A 141 47.27 -3.42 -9.65
C GLY A 141 47.96 -2.37 -8.76
N GLN A 142 47.20 -1.51 -8.06
CA GLN A 142 47.76 -0.62 -7.04
C GLN A 142 47.57 -1.25 -5.65
N PRO A 143 48.56 -1.17 -4.75
CA PRO A 143 48.40 -1.65 -3.37
C PRO A 143 47.25 -0.88 -2.70
N VAL A 144 46.49 -1.59 -1.87
CA VAL A 144 45.38 -1.00 -1.10
C VAL A 144 45.93 0.20 -0.32
N PRO A 145 45.39 1.42 -0.50
CA PRO A 145 45.86 2.58 0.23
C PRO A 145 45.65 2.32 1.73
N GLN A 146 46.70 2.56 2.51
CA GLN A 146 46.64 2.40 3.95
C GLN A 146 45.54 3.31 4.50
N ALA A 147 44.58 2.73 5.25
CA ALA A 147 43.49 3.48 5.84
C ALA A 147 44.08 4.63 6.67
N GLY A 148 43.83 5.87 6.24
CA GLY A 148 44.26 7.05 6.99
C GLY A 148 43.59 7.08 8.36
N PRO A 149 44.15 7.83 9.32
CA PRO A 149 43.50 8.05 10.61
C PRO A 149 42.09 8.59 10.37
N ALA A 150 41.11 8.05 11.10
CA ALA A 150 39.73 8.52 11.04
C ALA A 150 39.71 10.05 11.28
N PRO A 151 38.86 10.80 10.55
CA PRO A 151 38.71 12.22 10.81
C PRO A 151 38.35 12.41 12.29
N GLN A 152 39.13 13.24 12.99
CA GLN A 152 38.83 13.58 14.37
C GLN A 152 37.45 14.25 14.42
N PRO A 153 36.61 13.94 15.43
CA PRO A 153 35.31 14.58 15.59
C PRO A 153 35.53 16.09 15.74
N ARG A 154 35.25 16.83 14.67
CA ARG A 154 35.29 18.28 14.69
C ARG A 154 33.99 18.74 15.31
N ALA A 155 34.06 19.46 16.42
CA ALA A 155 32.89 20.12 17.00
C ALA A 155 32.28 21.03 15.93
N LEU A 156 31.08 20.69 15.46
CA LEU A 156 30.30 21.55 14.58
C LEU A 156 29.83 22.72 15.43
N HIS A 157 30.54 23.84 15.37
CA HIS A 157 30.03 25.12 15.89
C HIS A 157 28.90 25.58 14.96
N LEU A 158 27.73 24.94 15.08
CA LEU A 158 26.49 25.46 14.54
C LEU A 158 26.07 26.63 15.45
N PRO A 159 25.89 27.86 14.93
CA PRO A 159 25.57 29.02 15.76
C PRO A 159 24.16 28.98 16.39
N ILE A 160 23.32 28.00 16.04
CA ILE A 160 22.00 27.76 16.63
C ILE A 160 21.76 26.25 16.61
N ALA A 161 21.22 25.72 17.72
CA ALA A 161 20.88 24.33 18.03
C ALA A 161 22.01 23.48 18.64
N GLU A 162 22.38 23.82 19.88
CA GLU A 162 22.41 22.78 20.90
C GLU A 162 21.04 22.09 20.82
N PHE A 163 20.98 20.84 20.36
CA PHE A 163 19.71 20.12 20.32
C PHE A 163 19.15 20.13 21.74
N GLU A 164 18.00 20.78 21.92
CA GLU A 164 17.29 20.81 23.19
C GLU A 164 16.70 19.41 23.42
N LEU A 165 17.57 18.45 23.78
CA LEU A 165 17.21 17.04 24.02
C LEU A 165 16.18 16.89 25.15
N HIS A 166 15.98 17.94 25.96
CA HIS A 166 14.96 18.03 26.99
C HIS A 166 13.56 18.39 26.44
N LEU A 167 13.48 18.92 25.22
CA LEU A 167 12.22 19.11 24.48
C LEU A 167 11.81 17.86 23.70
N LEU A 168 12.72 16.90 23.50
CA LEU A 168 12.35 15.61 22.93
C LEU A 168 11.44 14.89 23.92
N ASP A 169 10.41 14.25 23.38
CA ASP A 169 9.57 13.37 24.19
C ASP A 169 10.43 12.33 24.89
N LYS A 170 10.16 12.12 26.17
CA LYS A 170 10.88 11.15 26.97
C LYS A 170 10.79 9.79 26.27
N PRO A 171 11.89 9.03 26.16
CA PRO A 171 11.87 7.74 25.51
C PRO A 171 10.79 6.88 26.16
N PHE A 172 10.00 6.20 25.32
CA PHE A 172 8.94 5.32 25.77
C PHE A 172 9.53 4.30 26.76
N PRO A 173 8.89 4.06 27.92
CA PRO A 173 9.38 3.08 28.87
C PRO A 173 9.51 1.72 28.17
N PRO A 174 10.53 0.90 28.52
CA PRO A 174 10.63 -0.42 27.93
C PRO A 174 9.36 -1.23 28.20
N PHE A 175 8.92 -2.00 27.20
CA PHE A 175 7.76 -2.88 27.34
C PHE A 175 7.91 -3.78 28.56
N SER A 176 6.81 -4.00 29.27
CA SER A 176 6.74 -4.96 30.36
C SER A 176 6.99 -6.39 29.83
N ALA A 177 7.42 -7.30 30.71
CA ALA A 177 7.66 -8.68 30.33
C ALA A 177 6.40 -9.37 29.77
N GLU A 178 5.22 -8.98 30.26
CA GLU A 178 3.92 -9.46 29.79
C GLU A 178 3.62 -8.96 28.38
N GLU A 179 3.82 -7.68 28.10
CA GLU A 179 3.65 -7.10 26.75
C GLU A 179 4.62 -7.70 25.72
N LEU A 180 5.86 -7.98 26.13
CA LEU A 180 6.83 -8.65 25.25
C LEU A 180 6.39 -10.08 24.91
N MET A 181 5.85 -10.82 25.87
CA MET A 181 5.30 -12.15 25.63
C MET A 181 4.08 -12.11 24.70
N GLU A 182 3.17 -11.14 24.88
CA GLU A 182 2.04 -10.97 23.98
C GLU A 182 2.48 -10.60 22.56
N GLN A 183 3.45 -9.69 22.42
CA GLN A 183 4.01 -9.33 21.12
C GLN A 183 4.68 -10.53 20.46
N GLN A 184 5.42 -11.33 21.23
CA GLN A 184 6.05 -12.55 20.73
C GLN A 184 5.01 -13.57 20.27
N GLN A 185 3.94 -13.79 21.04
CA GLN A 185 2.85 -14.70 20.63
C GLN A 185 2.14 -14.24 19.36
N ARG A 186 1.88 -12.94 19.21
CA ARG A 186 1.30 -12.37 17.99
C ARG A 186 2.24 -12.54 16.79
N PHE A 187 3.53 -12.27 16.98
CA PHE A 187 4.54 -12.45 15.94
C PHE A 187 4.71 -13.92 15.54
N ASP A 188 4.66 -14.84 16.50
CA ASP A 188 4.74 -16.29 16.25
C ASP A 188 3.49 -16.81 15.53
N PHE A 189 2.30 -16.31 15.89
CA PHE A 189 1.07 -16.53 15.13
C PHE A 189 1.25 -16.02 13.69
N ASP A 190 1.74 -14.78 13.54
CA ASP A 190 1.90 -14.14 12.24
C ASP A 190 2.86 -14.88 11.31
N THR A 191 4.00 -15.27 11.87
CA THR A 191 5.02 -16.04 11.18
C THR A 191 4.53 -17.47 10.90
N GLY A 192 3.72 -18.04 11.80
CA GLY A 192 3.13 -19.37 11.69
C GLY A 192 2.16 -19.51 10.51
N TRP A 193 1.34 -18.50 10.23
CA TRP A 193 0.44 -18.51 9.06
C TRP A 193 1.09 -17.99 7.78
N ALA A 194 2.05 -17.06 7.88
CA ALA A 194 2.77 -16.54 6.71
C ALA A 194 3.75 -17.56 6.10
N ARG A 195 4.41 -18.40 6.93
CA ARG A 195 5.35 -19.43 6.44
C ARG A 195 4.74 -20.40 5.42
N PRO A 196 3.56 -21.01 5.68
CA PRO A 196 2.89 -21.88 4.70
C PRO A 196 2.56 -21.16 3.39
N ILE A 197 2.12 -19.89 3.43
CA ILE A 197 1.78 -19.12 2.23
C ILE A 197 3.02 -18.77 1.43
N VAL A 198 4.11 -18.34 2.08
CA VAL A 198 5.40 -18.09 1.42
C VAL A 198 5.95 -19.38 0.81
N LEU A 199 5.87 -20.51 1.52
CA LEU A 199 6.27 -21.82 1.01
C LEU A 199 5.39 -22.28 -0.18
N GLN A 200 4.08 -22.02 -0.13
CA GLN A 200 3.15 -22.33 -1.23
C GLN A 200 3.40 -21.44 -2.46
N ASN A 201 3.64 -20.15 -2.28
CA ASN A 201 3.95 -19.22 -3.36
C ASN A 201 5.29 -19.57 -4.02
N LEU A 202 6.30 -19.99 -3.23
CA LEU A 202 7.56 -20.51 -3.75
C LEU A 202 7.38 -21.80 -4.56
N ARG A 203 6.43 -22.68 -4.18
CA ARG A 203 6.09 -23.89 -4.94
C ARG A 203 5.38 -23.59 -6.27
N ILE A 204 4.57 -22.54 -6.34
CA ILE A 204 3.87 -22.13 -7.57
C ILE A 204 4.83 -21.44 -8.55
N ALA A 205 5.89 -20.81 -8.04
CA ALA A 205 6.87 -20.07 -8.83
C ALA A 205 8.08 -20.89 -9.31
N ALA A 206 8.17 -22.18 -8.96
CA ALA A 206 9.20 -23.13 -9.41
C ALA A 206 8.65 -24.04 -10.52
#